data_AF-A0A3A9KGU7-F1
#
_entry.id   AF-A0A3A9KGU7-F1
#
_cell.length_a   1.000
_cell.length_b   1.000
_cell.length_c   1.000
_cell.angle_alpha   90.00
_cell.angle_beta   90.00
_cell.angle_gamma   90.00
#
_symmetry.space_group_name_H-M   'P 1'
#
loop_
_entity.id
_entity.type
_entity.pdbx_description
1 polymer ?
#
loop_
_entity_poly.entity_id
_entity_poly.type
_entity_poly.pdbx_seq_one_letter_code
_entity_poly.pdbx_strand_id
1 'polypeptide(L)'
;MIRIGVWIFNVFLLNLLWFIFSLLGLIIFGLFPATAALFSVLRNLIMETDDLSTLEVIRLFWSKFKSEFLKSNLVGFILSICGFILYLDIRVLQQLDNNLFHVSLSIVTFVIGFVYLLIFLYIFPVFVHFDLKVLQYPKHAFILAIGRPLKTIVMMIVLAIVIFLYTILPGLIPVFGVSLISLVIMKTASLSFPEKSGTLN
;
A
#
# COMPACT_ATOMS: atom_id res chain seq x y z
N MET A 1 -18.42 -14.61 18.65
CA MET A 1 -18.72 -14.83 17.22
C MET A 1 -19.15 -13.56 16.48
N ILE A 2 -20.07 -12.74 17.02
CA ILE A 2 -20.59 -11.53 16.33
C ILE A 2 -19.47 -10.52 15.94
N ARG A 3 -18.49 -10.30 16.83
CA ARG A 3 -17.37 -9.37 16.62
C ARG A 3 -16.50 -9.67 15.39
N ILE A 4 -16.20 -10.95 15.14
CA ILE A 4 -15.40 -11.38 13.99
C ILE A 4 -16.16 -11.16 12.68
N GLY A 5 -17.48 -11.43 12.68
CA GLY A 5 -18.33 -11.20 11.51
C GLY A 5 -18.37 -9.73 11.09
N VAL A 6 -18.50 -8.80 12.05
CA VAL A 6 -18.47 -7.36 11.78
C VAL A 6 -17.12 -6.93 11.22
N TRP A 7 -16.02 -7.45 11.76
CA TRP A 7 -14.68 -7.13 11.26
C TRP A 7 -14.47 -7.59 9.80
N ILE A 8 -14.84 -8.84 9.49
CA ILE A 8 -14.77 -9.36 8.11
C ILE A 8 -15.67 -8.54 7.17
N PHE A 9 -16.88 -8.21 7.62
CA PHE A 9 -17.81 -7.38 6.85
C PHE A 9 -17.25 -5.98 6.58
N ASN A 10 -16.58 -5.36 7.55
CA ASN A 10 -15.92 -4.08 7.37
C ASN A 10 -14.78 -4.16 6.33
N VAL A 11 -14.00 -5.24 6.31
CA VAL A 11 -12.95 -5.47 5.30
C VAL A 11 -13.55 -5.66 3.89
N PHE A 12 -14.68 -6.34 3.78
CA PHE A 12 -15.45 -6.44 2.53
C PHE A 12 -15.98 -5.07 2.08
N LEU A 13 -16.61 -4.34 3.00
CA LEU A 13 -17.15 -3.00 2.75
C LEU A 13 -16.07 -2.03 2.30
N LEU A 14 -14.86 -2.12 2.88
CA LEU A 14 -13.70 -1.34 2.47
C LEU A 14 -13.29 -1.60 1.02
N ASN A 15 -13.39 -2.84 0.54
CA ASN A 15 -13.13 -3.16 -0.87
C ASN A 15 -14.16 -2.45 -1.77
N LEU A 16 -15.44 -2.52 -1.41
CA LEU A 16 -16.52 -1.87 -2.15
C LEU A 16 -16.39 -0.34 -2.16
N LEU A 17 -16.10 0.26 -0.99
CA LEU A 17 -15.80 1.69 -0.86
C LEU A 17 -14.62 2.08 -1.76
N TRP A 18 -13.53 1.32 -1.73
CA TRP A 18 -12.38 1.61 -2.58
C TRP A 18 -12.75 1.65 -4.07
N PHE A 19 -13.55 0.68 -4.55
CA PHE A 19 -14.03 0.69 -5.94
C PHE A 19 -14.90 1.90 -6.27
N ILE A 20 -15.92 2.18 -5.44
CA ILE A 20 -16.85 3.29 -5.66
C ILE A 20 -16.10 4.63 -5.68
N PHE A 21 -15.20 4.85 -4.73
CA PHE A 21 -14.49 6.11 -4.58
C PHE A 21 -13.40 6.31 -5.62
N SER A 22 -12.75 5.23 -6.03
CA SER A 22 -11.85 5.27 -7.18
C SER A 22 -12.60 5.72 -8.43
N LEU A 23 -13.80 5.18 -8.66
CA LEU A 23 -14.62 5.57 -9.81
C LEU A 23 -15.13 7.02 -9.71
N LEU A 24 -15.57 7.45 -8.52
CA LEU A 24 -16.02 8.84 -8.29
C LEU A 24 -14.91 9.87 -8.55
N GLY A 25 -13.65 9.53 -8.28
CA GLY A 25 -12.49 10.39 -8.58
C GLY A 25 -11.95 10.27 -10.01
N LEU A 26 -12.78 9.88 -10.99
CA LEU A 26 -12.38 9.65 -12.39
C LEU A 26 -11.28 8.59 -12.56
N ILE A 27 -11.20 7.62 -11.66
CA ILE A 27 -10.17 6.57 -11.57
C ILE A 27 -8.77 7.15 -11.30
N ILE A 28 -8.24 7.99 -12.18
CA ILE A 28 -6.87 8.54 -12.12
C ILE A 28 -6.66 9.37 -10.84
N PHE A 29 -7.60 10.27 -10.52
CA PHE A 29 -7.50 11.12 -9.32
C PHE A 29 -8.16 10.50 -8.09
N GLY A 30 -8.91 9.40 -8.26
CA GLY A 30 -9.63 8.71 -7.20
C GLY A 30 -8.84 7.56 -6.58
N LEU A 31 -7.95 6.92 -7.35
CA LEU A 31 -7.25 5.70 -6.94
C LEU A 31 -6.35 5.92 -5.73
N PHE A 32 -5.51 6.95 -5.76
CA PHE A 32 -4.59 7.28 -4.67
C PHE A 32 -5.30 7.69 -3.39
N PRO A 33 -6.28 8.62 -3.41
CA PRO A 33 -7.02 8.96 -2.20
C PRO A 33 -7.91 7.83 -1.68
N ALA A 34 -8.49 6.99 -2.55
CA ALA A 34 -9.21 5.79 -2.12
C ALA A 34 -8.27 4.81 -1.41
N THR A 35 -7.05 4.65 -1.92
CA THR A 35 -6.02 3.80 -1.29
C THR A 35 -5.56 4.40 0.04
N ALA A 36 -5.31 5.70 0.11
CA ALA A 36 -4.97 6.38 1.36
C ALA A 36 -6.08 6.26 2.42
N ALA A 37 -7.35 6.41 2.03
CA ALA A 37 -8.49 6.23 2.91
C ALA A 37 -8.62 4.78 3.39
N LEU A 38 -8.46 3.80 2.48
CA LEU A 38 -8.44 2.37 2.80
C LEU A 38 -7.38 2.04 3.86
N PHE A 39 -6.13 2.46 3.63
CA PHE A 39 -5.04 2.25 4.59
C PHE A 39 -5.29 2.99 5.92
N SER A 40 -5.93 4.16 5.89
CA SER A 40 -6.27 4.91 7.12
C SER A 40 -7.30 4.15 7.98
N VAL A 41 -8.33 3.58 7.36
CA VAL A 41 -9.31 2.77 8.10
C VAL A 41 -8.70 1.46 8.59
N LEU A 42 -7.91 0.78 7.75
CA LEU A 42 -7.21 -0.45 8.14
C LEU A 42 -6.24 -0.22 9.30
N ARG A 43 -5.55 0.92 9.33
CA ARG A 43 -4.72 1.33 10.47
C ARG A 43 -5.52 1.30 11.76
N ASN A 44 -6.68 1.94 11.78
CA ASN A 44 -7.53 2.01 12.97
C ASN A 44 -8.11 0.64 13.32
N LEU A 45 -8.58 -0.13 12.33
CA LEU A 45 -9.06 -1.51 12.55
C LEU A 45 -8.00 -2.47 13.13
N ILE A 46 -6.71 -2.19 12.93
CA ILE A 46 -5.60 -3.02 13.42
C ILE A 46 -5.04 -2.50 14.76
N MET A 47 -4.99 -1.17 14.94
CA MET A 47 -4.29 -0.54 16.06
C MET A 47 -5.22 -0.07 17.19
N GLU A 48 -6.50 0.19 16.91
CA GLU A 48 -7.47 0.62 17.92
C GLU A 48 -8.17 -0.59 18.54
N THR A 49 -8.43 -0.54 19.85
CA THR A 49 -9.06 -1.63 20.62
C THR A 49 -10.58 -1.68 20.48
N ASP A 50 -11.17 -0.56 20.07
CA ASP A 50 -12.61 -0.40 19.90
C ASP A 50 -13.02 -0.86 18.51
N ASP A 51 -14.09 -1.65 18.44
CA ASP A 51 -14.63 -2.08 17.16
C ASP A 51 -15.28 -0.91 16.47
N LEU A 52 -14.73 -0.50 15.33
CA LEU A 52 -15.40 0.44 14.43
C LEU A 52 -16.71 -0.18 13.94
N SER A 53 -17.82 0.46 14.26
CA SER A 53 -19.11 0.15 13.66
C SER A 53 -19.05 0.41 12.14
N THR A 54 -19.91 -0.28 11.40
CA THR A 54 -19.97 -0.14 9.93
C THR A 54 -20.19 1.31 9.49
N LEU A 55 -20.98 2.09 10.25
CA LEU A 55 -21.23 3.50 9.95
C LEU A 55 -19.97 4.36 10.17
N GLU A 56 -19.19 4.06 11.20
CA GLU A 56 -17.92 4.76 11.48
C GLU A 56 -16.87 4.47 10.41
N VAL A 57 -16.81 3.23 9.91
CA VAL A 57 -15.95 2.86 8.76
C VAL A 57 -16.24 3.75 7.55
N ILE A 58 -17.52 3.91 7.18
CA ILE A 58 -17.91 4.74 6.03
C ILE A 58 -17.56 6.21 6.27
N ARG A 59 -17.87 6.74 7.46
CA ARG A 59 -17.58 8.14 7.83
C ARG A 59 -16.08 8.44 7.83
N LEU A 60 -15.30 7.54 8.42
CA LEU A 60 -13.84 7.65 8.47
C LEU A 60 -13.24 7.59 7.06
N PHE A 61 -13.70 6.64 6.23
CA PHE A 61 -13.27 6.53 4.85
C PHE A 61 -13.56 7.81 4.06
N TRP A 62 -14.80 8.33 4.13
CA TRP A 62 -15.20 9.58 3.47
C TRP A 62 -14.37 10.78 3.91
N SER A 63 -14.19 10.92 5.23
CA SER A 63 -13.41 12.00 5.83
C SER A 63 -11.97 11.97 5.35
N LYS A 64 -11.31 10.79 5.40
CA LYS A 64 -9.92 10.61 4.96
C LYS A 64 -9.74 10.74 3.46
N PHE A 65 -10.70 10.26 2.66
CA PHE A 65 -10.68 10.45 1.21
C PHE A 65 -10.63 11.93 0.84
N LYS A 66 -11.43 12.77 1.50
CA LYS A 66 -11.46 14.22 1.25
C LYS A 66 -10.24 14.93 1.80
N SER A 67 -9.80 14.62 3.02
CA SER A 67 -8.66 15.32 3.65
C SER A 67 -7.36 15.03 2.92
N GLU A 68 -7.16 13.79 2.48
CA GLU A 68 -5.91 13.36 1.85
C GLU A 68 -5.95 13.49 0.32
N PHE A 69 -7.01 14.03 -0.28
CA PHE A 69 -7.23 14.02 -1.73
C PHE A 69 -6.03 14.58 -2.52
N LEU A 70 -5.57 15.77 -2.14
CA LEU A 70 -4.48 16.44 -2.86
C LEU A 70 -3.11 15.81 -2.55
N LYS A 71 -2.85 15.52 -1.27
CA LYS A 71 -1.55 15.02 -0.80
C LYS A 71 -1.28 13.60 -1.32
N SER A 72 -2.29 12.71 -1.26
CA SER A 72 -2.18 11.34 -1.77
C SER A 72 -2.00 11.29 -3.27
N ASN A 73 -2.73 12.12 -4.04
CA ASN A 73 -2.54 12.22 -5.48
C ASN A 73 -1.14 12.70 -5.85
N LEU A 74 -0.60 13.69 -5.15
CA LEU A 74 0.76 14.16 -5.41
C LEU A 74 1.81 13.07 -5.15
N VAL A 75 1.71 12.35 -4.03
CA VAL A 75 2.58 11.20 -3.74
C VAL A 75 2.42 10.11 -4.80
N GLY A 76 1.18 9.79 -5.16
CA GLY A 76 0.84 8.78 -6.15
C GLY A 76 1.37 9.09 -7.54
N PHE A 77 1.27 10.34 -7.99
CA PHE A 77 1.79 10.78 -9.28
C PHE A 77 3.32 10.72 -9.33
N ILE A 78 4.01 11.18 -8.28
CA ILE A 78 5.47 11.05 -8.21
C ILE A 78 5.87 9.58 -8.31
N LEU A 79 5.21 8.70 -7.54
CA LEU A 79 5.48 7.27 -7.56
C LEU A 79 5.18 6.64 -8.92
N SER A 80 4.13 7.09 -9.61
CA SER A 80 3.73 6.60 -10.92
C SER A 80 4.71 7.03 -12.01
N ILE A 81 5.19 8.27 -11.98
CA ILE A 81 6.21 8.77 -12.91
C ILE A 81 7.51 7.99 -12.74
N CYS A 82 7.96 7.78 -11.51
CA CYS A 82 9.15 6.95 -11.23
C CYS A 82 8.97 5.52 -11.75
N GLY A 83 7.80 4.90 -11.52
CA GLY A 83 7.49 3.56 -12.02
C GLY A 83 7.43 3.49 -13.55
N PHE A 84 6.91 4.53 -14.20
CA PHE A 84 6.84 4.62 -15.66
C PHE A 84 8.23 4.75 -16.29
N ILE A 85 9.11 5.58 -15.73
CA ILE A 85 10.51 5.70 -16.17
C ILE A 85 11.21 4.34 -16.05
N LEU A 86 11.08 3.68 -14.89
CA LEU A 86 11.65 2.35 -14.68
C LEU A 86 11.13 1.30 -15.67
N TYR A 87 9.83 1.33 -15.99
CA TYR A 87 9.24 0.47 -17.00
C TYR A 87 9.86 0.72 -18.39
N LEU A 88 10.04 1.99 -18.78
CA LEU A 88 10.70 2.34 -20.03
C LEU A 88 12.15 1.84 -20.06
N ASP A 89 12.91 2.02 -18.97
CA ASP A 89 14.29 1.54 -18.87
C ASP A 89 14.38 0.02 -19.10
N ILE A 90 13.48 -0.75 -18.47
CA ILE A 90 13.38 -2.21 -18.67
C ILE A 90 13.02 -2.55 -20.12
N ARG A 91 12.10 -1.81 -20.75
CA ARG A 91 11.69 -2.06 -22.14
C ARG A 91 12.81 -1.76 -23.14
N VAL A 92 13.59 -0.71 -22.91
CA VAL A 92 14.77 -0.38 -23.72
C VAL A 92 15.83 -1.46 -23.56
N LEU A 93 16.09 -1.91 -22.32
CA LEU A 93 17.03 -3.01 -22.04
C LEU A 93 16.67 -4.31 -22.75
N GLN A 94 15.38 -4.61 -22.92
CA GLN A 94 14.92 -5.81 -23.64
C GLN A 94 15.19 -5.75 -25.16
N GLN A 95 15.44 -4.57 -25.72
CA GLN A 95 15.65 -4.36 -27.16
C GLN A 95 17.13 -4.25 -27.54
N LEU A 96 18.02 -4.10 -26.56
CA LEU A 96 19.45 -3.98 -26.76
C LEU A 96 20.10 -5.37 -26.92
N ASP A 97 21.12 -5.44 -27.78
CA ASP A 97 21.91 -6.67 -27.95
C ASP A 97 22.70 -7.02 -26.67
N ASN A 98 22.88 -8.32 -26.44
CA ASN A 98 23.52 -8.90 -25.24
C ASN A 98 25.05 -8.67 -25.22
N ASN A 99 25.46 -7.41 -25.00
CA ASN A 99 26.85 -7.01 -24.79
C ASN A 99 27.17 -6.85 -23.29
N LEU A 100 28.45 -6.76 -22.91
CA LEU A 100 28.85 -6.55 -21.50
C LEU A 100 28.23 -5.28 -20.88
N PHE A 101 28.00 -4.25 -21.69
CA PHE A 101 27.29 -3.03 -21.29
C PHE A 101 25.83 -3.29 -20.91
N HIS A 102 25.14 -4.18 -21.63
CA HIS A 102 23.77 -4.59 -21.36
C HIS A 102 23.64 -5.29 -20.00
N VAL A 103 24.58 -6.19 -19.69
CA VAL A 103 24.58 -6.92 -18.42
C VAL A 103 24.73 -5.96 -17.23
N SER A 104 25.67 -5.02 -17.30
CA SER A 104 25.89 -4.02 -16.24
C SER A 104 24.65 -3.15 -16.01
N LEU A 105 24.07 -2.61 -17.10
CA LEU A 105 22.88 -1.76 -17.01
C LEU A 105 21.66 -2.53 -16.49
N SER A 106 21.51 -3.79 -16.88
CA SER A 106 20.44 -4.67 -16.39
C SER A 106 20.51 -4.89 -14.88
N ILE A 107 21.71 -5.12 -14.33
CA ILE A 107 21.91 -5.27 -12.89
C ILE A 107 21.50 -3.99 -12.15
N VAL A 108 21.95 -2.83 -12.64
CA VAL A 108 21.62 -1.52 -12.04
C VAL A 108 20.11 -1.29 -12.06
N THR A 109 19.45 -1.50 -13.19
CA THR A 109 17.99 -1.34 -13.32
C THR A 109 17.22 -2.30 -12.41
N PHE A 110 17.69 -3.54 -12.26
CA PHE A 110 17.07 -4.51 -11.34
C PHE A 110 17.18 -4.08 -9.88
N VAL A 111 18.35 -3.56 -9.47
CA VAL A 111 18.55 -3.02 -8.12
C VAL A 111 17.62 -1.82 -7.87
N ILE A 112 17.54 -0.87 -8.81
CA ILE A 112 16.63 0.28 -8.70
C ILE A 112 15.19 -0.20 -8.63
N GLY A 113 14.80 -1.19 -9.44
CA GLY A 113 13.46 -1.76 -9.41
C GLY A 113 13.12 -2.45 -8.11
N PHE A 114 14.08 -3.17 -7.52
CA PHE A 114 13.91 -3.76 -6.19
C PHE A 114 13.73 -2.68 -5.11
N VAL A 115 14.53 -1.62 -5.14
CA VAL A 115 14.38 -0.47 -4.23
C VAL A 115 13.01 0.20 -4.40
N TYR A 116 12.57 0.41 -5.64
CA TYR A 116 11.26 0.95 -5.95
C TYR A 116 10.13 0.07 -5.40
N LEU A 117 10.23 -1.24 -5.55
CA LEU A 117 9.26 -2.19 -5.00
C LEU A 117 9.17 -2.08 -3.47
N LEU A 118 10.30 -2.00 -2.77
CA LEU A 118 10.32 -1.82 -1.31
C LEU A 118 9.62 -0.52 -0.90
N ILE A 119 9.92 0.58 -1.59
CA ILE A 119 9.26 1.87 -1.35
C ILE A 119 7.75 1.74 -1.60
N PHE A 120 7.36 1.14 -2.72
CA PHE A 120 5.96 0.98 -3.11
C PHE A 120 5.15 0.20 -2.06
N LEU A 121 5.71 -0.86 -1.49
CA LEU A 121 5.04 -1.66 -0.44
C LEU A 121 4.81 -0.87 0.85
N TYR A 122 5.74 0.00 1.25
CA TYR A 122 5.67 0.71 2.52
C TYR A 122 5.14 2.14 2.42
N ILE A 123 5.01 2.71 1.22
CA ILE A 123 4.65 4.12 1.06
C ILE A 123 3.28 4.46 1.64
N PHE A 124 2.25 3.62 1.42
CA PHE A 124 0.91 3.87 1.94
C PHE A 124 0.80 3.66 3.45
N PRO A 125 1.34 2.59 4.06
CA PRO A 125 1.44 2.48 5.51
C PRO A 125 2.14 3.67 6.17
N VAL A 126 3.25 4.13 5.58
CA VAL A 126 3.98 5.30 6.09
C VAL A 126 3.16 6.58 5.89
N PHE A 127 2.48 6.71 4.75
CA PHE A 127 1.62 7.85 4.43
C PHE A 127 0.50 8.05 5.46
N VAL A 128 -0.18 6.96 5.85
CA VAL A 128 -1.30 7.05 6.79
C VAL A 128 -0.86 7.07 8.25
N HIS A 129 0.36 6.62 8.55
CA HIS A 129 0.88 6.56 9.91
C HIS A 129 1.65 7.82 10.32
N PHE A 130 2.38 8.43 9.40
CA PHE A 130 3.22 9.60 9.67
C PHE A 130 2.76 10.82 8.87
N ASP A 131 2.63 11.97 9.53
CA ASP A 131 2.35 13.24 8.86
C ASP A 131 3.65 13.91 8.38
N LEU A 132 4.12 13.50 7.20
CA LEU A 132 5.38 13.97 6.62
C LEU A 132 5.16 14.87 5.39
N LYS A 133 6.22 15.57 4.98
CA LYS A 133 6.27 16.24 3.67
C LYS A 133 6.34 15.20 2.55
N VAL A 134 5.79 15.52 1.38
CA VAL A 134 5.64 14.61 0.23
C VAL A 134 6.96 13.92 -0.17
N LEU A 135 8.07 14.66 -0.18
CA LEU A 135 9.40 14.13 -0.53
C LEU A 135 10.03 13.25 0.56
N GLN A 136 9.50 13.24 1.78
CA GLN A 136 10.03 12.45 2.88
C GLN A 136 9.45 11.03 2.90
N TYR A 137 8.28 10.78 2.30
CA TYR A 137 7.66 9.45 2.30
C TYR A 137 8.55 8.36 1.68
N PRO A 138 9.14 8.54 0.48
CA PRO A 138 9.95 7.49 -0.12
C PRO A 138 11.17 7.13 0.74
N LYS A 139 11.82 8.14 1.33
CA LYS A 139 12.96 7.95 2.23
C LYS A 139 12.58 7.11 3.46
N HIS A 140 11.46 7.44 4.10
CA HIS A 140 11.01 6.71 5.29
C HIS A 140 10.51 5.29 4.97
N ALA A 141 9.82 5.12 3.83
CA ALA A 141 9.40 3.81 3.35
C ALA A 141 10.62 2.89 3.12
N PHE A 142 11.66 3.41 2.48
CA PHE A 142 12.91 2.67 2.25
C PHE A 142 13.64 2.31 3.56
N ILE A 143 13.79 3.28 4.47
CA ILE A 143 14.43 3.06 5.78
C ILE A 143 13.67 1.99 6.57
N LEU A 144 12.34 2.00 6.54
CA LEU A 144 11.53 1.03 7.27
C LEU A 144 11.67 -0.38 6.68
N ALA A 145 11.68 -0.50 5.34
CA ALA A 145 11.86 -1.78 4.66
C ALA A 145 13.22 -2.41 4.97
N ILE A 146 14.31 -1.63 4.91
CA ILE A 146 15.66 -2.14 5.19
C ILE A 146 15.92 -2.29 6.69
N GLY A 147 15.31 -1.45 7.52
CA GLY A 147 15.48 -1.49 8.98
C GLY A 147 14.89 -2.74 9.60
N ARG A 148 13.88 -3.37 8.97
CA ARG A 148 13.25 -4.62 9.44
C ARG A 148 13.08 -5.66 8.32
N PRO A 149 14.19 -6.20 7.77
CA PRO A 149 14.16 -7.03 6.57
C PRO A 149 13.37 -8.34 6.76
N LEU A 150 13.39 -8.93 7.97
CA LEU A 150 12.58 -10.11 8.29
C LEU A 150 11.08 -9.83 8.14
N LYS A 151 10.60 -8.65 8.55
CA LYS A 151 9.19 -8.27 8.41
C LYS A 151 8.84 -8.04 6.95
N THR A 152 9.74 -7.45 6.17
CA THR A 152 9.58 -7.27 4.73
C THR A 152 9.52 -8.61 3.98
N ILE A 153 10.37 -9.57 4.34
CA ILE A 153 10.33 -10.93 3.76
C ILE A 153 9.00 -11.60 4.08
N VAL A 154 8.54 -11.54 5.33
CA VAL A 154 7.23 -12.08 5.70
C VAL A 154 6.10 -11.39 4.92
N MET A 155 6.15 -10.06 4.76
CA MET A 155 5.18 -9.32 3.96
C MET A 155 5.13 -9.86 2.51
N MET A 156 6.29 -10.02 1.87
CA MET A 156 6.37 -10.52 0.50
C MET A 156 5.85 -11.96 0.37
N ILE A 157 6.19 -12.85 1.32
CA ILE A 157 5.71 -14.24 1.32
C ILE A 157 4.18 -14.28 1.45
N VAL A 158 3.61 -13.55 2.40
CA VAL A 158 2.16 -13.53 2.61
C VAL A 158 1.43 -12.93 1.42
N LEU A 159 1.98 -11.86 0.82
CA LEU A 159 1.45 -11.30 -0.42
C LEU A 159 1.47 -12.30 -1.58
N ALA A 160 2.57 -13.05 -1.74
CA ALA A 160 2.67 -14.09 -2.76
C ALA A 160 1.61 -15.18 -2.56
N ILE A 161 1.35 -15.59 -1.31
CA ILE A 161 0.28 -16.55 -0.98
C ILE A 161 -1.10 -15.98 -1.33
N VAL A 162 -1.38 -14.71 -1.01
CA VAL A 162 -2.65 -14.06 -1.36
C VAL A 162 -2.84 -13.98 -2.88
N ILE A 163 -1.80 -13.59 -3.61
CA ILE A 163 -1.84 -13.54 -5.08
C ILE A 163 -2.07 -14.93 -5.66
N PHE A 164 -1.39 -15.96 -5.15
CA PHE A 164 -1.62 -17.35 -5.55
C PHE A 164 -3.03 -17.83 -5.23
N LEU A 165 -3.61 -17.42 -4.10
CA LEU A 165 -5.01 -17.74 -3.78
C LEU A 165 -5.99 -17.12 -4.80
N TYR A 166 -5.71 -15.90 -5.27
CA TYR A 166 -6.53 -15.23 -6.29
C TYR A 166 -6.46 -15.90 -7.66
N THR A 167 -5.36 -16.59 -8.01
CA THR A 167 -5.31 -17.35 -9.27
C THR A 167 -6.15 -18.64 -9.20
N ILE A 168 -6.26 -19.27 -8.02
CA ILE A 168 -7.11 -20.44 -7.80
C ILE A 168 -8.58 -20.06 -7.70
N LEU A 169 -8.87 -18.98 -6.98
CA LEU A 169 -10.23 -18.51 -6.68
C LEU A 169 -10.39 -17.04 -7.10
N PRO A 170 -10.57 -16.76 -8.40
CA PRO A 170 -10.73 -15.39 -8.91
C PRO A 170 -11.98 -14.69 -8.34
N GLY A 171 -12.98 -15.45 -7.86
CA GLY A 171 -14.14 -14.92 -7.16
C GLY A 171 -13.81 -14.17 -5.86
N LEU A 172 -12.63 -14.35 -5.27
CA LEU A 172 -12.20 -13.56 -4.10
C LEU A 172 -11.81 -12.13 -4.47
N ILE A 173 -11.40 -11.87 -5.71
CA ILE A 173 -10.93 -10.55 -6.15
C ILE A 173 -12.00 -9.46 -5.99
N PRO A 174 -13.25 -9.62 -6.48
CA PRO A 174 -14.28 -8.58 -6.28
C PRO A 174 -14.72 -8.45 -4.82
N VAL A 175 -14.51 -9.47 -3.98
CA VAL A 175 -14.93 -9.47 -2.57
C VAL A 175 -13.86 -8.85 -1.67
N PHE A 176 -12.61 -9.26 -1.80
CA PHE A 176 -11.51 -8.93 -0.89
C PHE A 176 -10.25 -8.40 -1.60
N GLY A 177 -10.29 -8.21 -2.92
CA GLY A 177 -9.12 -7.95 -3.78
C GLY A 177 -8.08 -7.01 -3.18
N VAL A 178 -8.38 -5.70 -3.18
CA VAL A 178 -7.45 -4.68 -2.70
C VAL A 178 -7.43 -4.64 -1.17
N SER A 179 -8.58 -4.84 -0.52
CA SER A 179 -8.66 -4.73 0.94
C SER A 179 -7.80 -5.75 1.67
N LEU A 180 -7.73 -7.01 1.20
CA LEU A 180 -6.89 -8.04 1.81
C LEU A 180 -5.40 -7.79 1.58
N ILE A 181 -5.01 -7.35 0.37
CA ILE A 181 -3.62 -6.96 0.08
C ILE A 181 -3.20 -5.82 1.00
N SER A 182 -4.00 -4.75 1.07
CA SER A 182 -3.74 -3.60 1.95
C SER A 182 -3.72 -4.01 3.41
N LEU A 183 -4.54 -4.98 3.83
CA LEU A 183 -4.54 -5.49 5.20
C LEU A 183 -3.23 -6.21 5.54
N VAL A 184 -2.74 -7.08 4.67
CA VAL A 184 -1.45 -7.77 4.85
C VAL A 184 -0.32 -6.75 4.95
N ILE A 185 -0.28 -5.79 4.04
CA ILE A 185 0.72 -4.73 4.02
C ILE A 185 0.64 -3.92 5.31
N MET A 186 -0.54 -3.41 5.67
CA MET A 186 -0.71 -2.54 6.83
C MET A 186 -0.41 -3.26 8.13
N LYS A 187 -0.86 -4.51 8.29
CA LYS A 187 -0.62 -5.33 9.48
C LYS A 187 0.86 -5.68 9.65
N THR A 188 1.58 -5.92 8.56
CA THR A 188 3.01 -6.24 8.65
C THR A 188 3.85 -4.98 8.87
N ALA A 189 3.46 -3.86 8.24
CA ALA A 189 4.07 -2.56 8.44
C ALA A 189 3.84 -2.02 9.85
N SER A 190 2.65 -2.21 10.44
CA SER A 190 2.35 -1.77 11.81
C SER A 190 3.26 -2.40 12.86
N LEU A 191 3.61 -3.68 12.68
CA LEU A 191 4.60 -4.39 13.51
C LEU A 191 6.03 -3.90 13.31
N SER A 192 6.27 -3.08 12.29
CA SER A 192 7.59 -2.52 11.98
C SER A 192 7.74 -1.08 12.46
N PHE A 193 6.63 -0.38 12.74
CA PHE A 193 6.68 0.95 13.28
C PHE A 193 7.32 0.93 14.69
N PRO A 194 8.09 1.97 15.05
CA PRO A 194 8.49 2.15 16.43
C PRO A 194 7.23 2.21 17.29
N GLU A 195 7.18 1.45 18.38
CA GLU A 195 6.12 1.62 19.37
C GLU A 195 6.08 3.10 19.75
N LYS A 196 4.87 3.66 19.89
CA LYS A 196 4.71 4.95 20.56
C LYS A 196 5.34 4.75 21.94
N SER A 197 6.58 5.21 22.11
CA SER A 197 7.24 5.23 23.41
C SER A 197 6.26 5.91 24.35
N GLY A 198 5.89 5.18 25.40
CA GLY A 198 4.95 5.66 26.40
C GLY A 198 5.26 7.10 26.76
N THR A 199 4.19 7.87 26.93
CA THR A 199 4.15 9.06 27.76
C THR A 199 5.11 8.90 28.94
N LEU A 200 6.28 9.50 28.85
CA LEU A 200 7.01 9.91 30.03
C LEU A 200 6.34 11.22 30.46
N ASN A 201 5.71 11.12 31.63
CA ASN A 201 5.04 12.19 32.36
C ASN A 201 5.92 13.45 32.49
#